data_AF-A0A5Q4SY11-F1
#
_entry.id   AF-A0A5Q4SY11-F1
#
_cell.length_a   1.000
_cell.length_b   1.000
_cell.length_c   1.000
_cell.angle_alpha   90.00
_cell.angle_beta   90.00
_cell.angle_gamma   90.00
#
_symmetry.space_group_name_H-M   'P 1'
#
loop_
_entity.id
_entity.type
_entity.pdbx_description
1 polymer ?
#
loop_
_entity_poly.entity_id
_entity_poly.type
_entity_poly.pdbx_seq_one_letter_code
_entity_poly.pdbx_strand_id
1 'polypeptide(L)'
;MTGCQRSTAWITGGRVAVDTVPWLHVVAKQGALPVDLLLPVTGRTYVARLDGREMRDTDAVFQQFYDGLRLPDYFGWNWSALSDCLCDLKWLSSDHWVLIVEAADEALSGDPSEQRLLFNTLLRAGQRWSYTQRPEGIELGRLVVVMSCDAPSVPSLQGRLQSCLEETASP
;
A
#
# COMPACT_ATOMS: atom_id res chain seq x y z
N MET A 1 -18.80 1.02 28.20
CA MET A 1 -18.56 2.46 28.09
C MET A 1 -17.15 2.77 28.54
N THR A 2 -16.25 2.97 27.58
CA THR A 2 -14.90 3.58 27.66
C THR A 2 -14.34 3.40 26.25
N GLY A 3 -14.52 4.35 25.32
CA GLY A 3 -13.78 5.60 25.28
C GLY A 3 -12.70 5.50 24.20
N CYS A 4 -13.10 5.33 22.93
CA CYS A 4 -12.21 5.32 21.78
C CYS A 4 -11.69 6.76 21.55
N GLN A 5 -10.46 7.04 21.98
CA GLN A 5 -9.83 8.34 21.76
C GLN A 5 -9.50 8.51 20.28
N ARG A 6 -10.29 9.36 19.62
CA ARG A 6 -9.97 9.96 18.32
C ARG A 6 -8.77 10.89 18.49
N SER A 7 -7.62 10.50 17.96
CA SER A 7 -6.46 11.38 17.88
C SER A 7 -6.70 12.41 16.78
N THR A 8 -6.82 13.67 17.17
CA THR A 8 -6.81 14.83 16.26
C THR A 8 -5.51 15.56 16.54
N ALA A 9 -4.60 15.65 15.57
CA ALA A 9 -3.34 16.37 15.73
C ALA A 9 -3.11 17.30 14.54
N TRP A 10 -3.34 18.60 14.77
CA TRP A 10 -2.92 19.67 13.87
C TRP A 10 -1.55 20.18 14.33
N ILE A 11 -0.51 20.06 13.49
CA ILE A 11 0.71 20.86 13.63
C ILE A 11 1.26 21.21 12.24
N THR A 12 1.34 22.52 12.00
CA THR A 12 1.92 23.23 10.86
C THR A 12 3.40 22.93 10.63
N GLY A 13 3.82 22.93 9.36
CA GLY A 13 5.23 23.00 8.95
C GLY A 13 5.72 21.81 8.13
N GLY A 14 5.74 21.96 6.80
CA GLY A 14 6.61 21.19 5.89
C GLY A 14 6.49 19.66 5.93
N ARG A 15 5.33 19.09 6.29
CA ARG A 15 5.15 17.65 6.42
C ARG A 15 4.85 16.99 5.09
N VAL A 16 5.61 15.94 4.79
CA VAL A 16 5.12 14.78 4.02
C VAL A 16 3.78 14.41 4.66
N ALA A 17 2.68 14.57 3.92
CA ALA A 17 1.35 14.30 4.43
C ALA A 17 1.21 12.78 4.68
N VAL A 18 1.48 12.36 5.91
CA VAL A 18 1.23 11.00 6.41
C VAL A 18 -0.15 11.02 7.07
N ASP A 19 -1.20 11.17 6.26
CA ASP A 19 -2.60 11.11 6.74
C ASP A 19 -3.34 9.88 6.19
N THR A 20 -2.58 8.86 5.78
CA THR A 20 -3.09 7.51 5.55
C THR A 20 -2.43 6.59 6.56
N VAL A 21 -3.10 5.47 6.87
CA VAL A 21 -2.66 4.42 7.80
C VAL A 21 -1.13 4.15 7.84
N PRO A 22 -0.54 3.71 8.97
CA PRO A 22 0.92 3.64 9.18
C PRO A 22 1.69 2.64 8.29
N TRP A 23 0.98 1.96 7.38
CA TRP A 23 1.51 1.01 6.40
C TRP A 23 1.30 1.47 4.95
N LEU A 24 0.63 2.61 4.69
CA LEU A 24 0.44 3.14 3.34
C LEU A 24 0.79 4.64 3.31
N HIS A 25 1.69 5.01 2.41
CA HIS A 25 2.24 6.37 2.34
C HIS A 25 2.14 6.91 0.92
N VAL A 26 1.61 8.12 0.78
CA VAL A 26 1.63 8.87 -0.49
C VAL A 26 2.74 9.92 -0.44
N VAL A 27 3.60 9.93 -1.44
CA VAL A 27 4.72 10.87 -1.55
C VAL A 27 4.80 11.52 -2.91
N ALA A 28 5.26 12.77 -2.95
CA ALA A 28 5.66 13.39 -4.20
C ALA A 28 6.88 12.64 -4.79
N LYS A 29 7.02 12.64 -6.12
CA LYS A 29 8.14 11.99 -6.85
C LYS A 29 9.54 12.39 -6.38
N GLN A 30 9.71 13.60 -5.84
CA GLN A 30 10.96 14.10 -5.23
C GLN A 30 10.84 14.33 -3.71
N GLY A 31 9.87 13.68 -3.05
CA GLY A 31 9.66 13.78 -1.61
C GLY A 31 10.64 12.91 -0.81
N ALA A 32 10.87 13.30 0.45
CA ALA A 32 11.62 12.49 1.41
C ALA A 32 10.66 11.56 2.16
N LEU A 33 11.07 10.33 2.44
CA LEU A 33 10.40 9.42 3.38
C LEU A 33 11.21 9.34 4.67
N PRO A 34 10.58 9.12 5.84
CA PRO A 34 11.30 8.80 7.07
C PRO A 34 12.18 7.56 6.86
N VAL A 35 13.45 7.63 7.27
CA VAL A 35 14.42 6.55 7.07
C VAL A 35 14.01 5.25 7.79
N ASP A 36 13.41 5.36 8.97
CA ASP A 36 12.92 4.21 9.75
C ASP A 36 11.76 3.45 9.06
N LEU A 37 11.13 4.07 8.06
CA LEU A 37 10.12 3.44 7.22
C LEU A 37 10.75 2.63 6.06
N LEU A 38 11.92 3.09 5.59
CA LEU A 38 12.65 2.53 4.45
C LEU A 38 13.70 1.50 4.85
N LEU A 39 14.13 1.49 6.11
CA LEU A 39 15.13 0.58 6.65
C LEU A 39 14.52 -0.42 7.64
N PRO A 40 13.84 -1.47 7.15
CA PRO A 40 13.59 -2.66 7.96
C PRO A 40 14.90 -3.24 8.51
N VAL A 41 14.78 -4.04 9.57
CA VAL A 41 15.91 -4.76 10.19
C VAL A 41 16.69 -5.47 9.08
N THR A 42 17.98 -5.16 8.96
CA THR A 42 18.83 -5.63 7.86
C THR A 42 18.77 -7.15 7.70
N GLY A 43 18.52 -7.62 6.47
CA GLY A 43 18.68 -9.03 6.07
C GLY A 43 17.41 -9.79 5.67
N ARG A 44 16.20 -9.22 5.82
CA ARG A 44 14.93 -9.93 5.52
C ARG A 44 13.88 -9.07 4.81
N THR A 45 14.29 -8.26 3.84
CA THR A 45 13.40 -7.33 3.15
C THR A 45 13.30 -7.61 1.67
N TYR A 46 12.07 -7.71 1.18
CA TYR A 46 11.74 -7.74 -0.23
C TYR A 46 11.17 -6.39 -0.66
N VAL A 47 11.69 -5.84 -1.77
CA VAL A 47 11.18 -4.58 -2.34
C VAL A 47 10.65 -4.86 -3.74
N ALA A 48 9.38 -4.58 -3.96
CA ALA A 48 8.75 -4.57 -5.28
C ALA A 48 8.57 -3.12 -5.73
N ARG A 49 9.01 -2.80 -6.95
CA ARG A 49 8.75 -1.51 -7.59
C ARG A 49 7.87 -1.74 -8.80
N LEU A 50 6.73 -1.08 -8.82
CA LEU A 50 5.74 -1.14 -9.88
C LEU A 50 5.60 0.24 -10.52
N ASP A 51 5.26 0.27 -11.81
CA ASP A 51 5.07 1.51 -12.55
C ASP A 51 3.59 1.72 -12.90
N GLY A 52 2.96 2.71 -12.29
CA GLY A 52 1.57 3.08 -12.52
C GLY A 52 1.30 3.56 -13.95
N ARG A 53 2.32 4.01 -14.69
CA ARG A 53 2.20 4.36 -16.11
C ARG A 53 1.94 3.14 -17.00
N GLU A 54 2.37 1.98 -16.54
CA GLU A 54 2.19 0.67 -17.18
C GLU A 54 0.95 -0.07 -16.62
N MET A 55 0.13 0.59 -15.80
CA MET A 55 -1.09 0.05 -15.18
C MET A 55 -2.36 0.71 -15.77
N ARG A 56 -2.47 0.75 -17.09
CA ARG A 56 -3.57 1.50 -17.76
C ARG A 56 -4.91 0.77 -17.75
N ASP A 57 -4.88 -0.54 -17.57
CA ASP A 57 -6.04 -1.41 -17.42
C ASP A 57 -5.75 -2.50 -16.37
N THR A 58 -6.79 -3.25 -16.02
CA THR A 58 -6.77 -4.25 -14.96
C THR A 58 -5.80 -5.40 -15.24
N ASP A 59 -5.67 -5.82 -16.51
CA ASP A 59 -4.73 -6.88 -16.90
C ASP A 59 -3.28 -6.39 -16.73
N ALA A 60 -3.00 -5.15 -17.11
CA ALA A 60 -1.68 -4.54 -16.95
C ALA A 60 -1.32 -4.33 -15.46
N VAL A 61 -2.29 -3.99 -14.62
CA VAL A 61 -2.12 -4.03 -13.15
C VAL A 61 -1.70 -5.41 -12.70
N PHE A 62 -2.46 -6.45 -13.06
CA PHE A 62 -2.15 -7.81 -12.65
C PHE A 62 -0.76 -8.26 -13.11
N GLN A 63 -0.35 -7.90 -14.34
CA GLN A 63 0.98 -8.18 -14.84
C GLN A 63 2.08 -7.50 -14.02
N GLN A 64 1.93 -6.21 -13.71
CA GLN A 64 2.90 -5.48 -12.87
C GLN A 64 3.07 -6.14 -11.49
N PHE A 65 1.97 -6.54 -10.85
CA PHE A 65 2.04 -7.23 -9.55
C PHE A 65 2.63 -8.64 -9.70
N TYR A 66 2.29 -9.37 -10.75
CA TYR A 66 2.84 -10.68 -11.06
C TYR A 66 4.37 -10.63 -11.14
N ASP A 67 4.90 -9.73 -11.96
CA ASP A 67 6.34 -9.59 -12.16
C ASP A 67 7.04 -9.02 -10.92
N GLY A 68 6.47 -7.98 -10.31
CA GLY A 68 7.08 -7.27 -9.19
C GLY A 68 7.14 -8.10 -7.89
N LEU A 69 6.09 -8.88 -7.60
CA LEU A 69 6.02 -9.74 -6.41
C LEU A 69 6.36 -11.21 -6.70
N ARG A 70 6.73 -11.53 -7.95
CA ARG A 70 7.00 -12.91 -8.40
C ARG A 70 5.86 -13.83 -8.00
N LEU A 71 4.64 -13.44 -8.36
CA LEU A 71 3.45 -14.21 -7.99
C LEU A 71 3.56 -15.63 -8.56
N PRO A 72 2.96 -16.64 -7.90
CA PRO A 72 3.01 -18.02 -8.37
C PRO A 72 2.34 -18.20 -9.74
N ASP A 73 2.81 -19.18 -10.53
CA ASP A 73 2.27 -19.47 -11.87
C ASP A 73 0.76 -19.79 -11.90
N TYR A 74 0.20 -20.23 -10.76
CA TYR A 74 -1.25 -20.47 -10.60
C TYR A 74 -2.06 -19.20 -10.30
N PHE A 75 -1.46 -18.02 -10.42
CA PHE A 75 -2.14 -16.75 -10.18
C PHE A 75 -3.41 -16.63 -11.03
N GLY A 76 -4.51 -16.26 -10.37
CA GLY A 76 -5.85 -16.33 -10.95
C GLY A 76 -6.29 -15.15 -11.83
N TRP A 77 -5.43 -14.15 -12.06
CA TRP A 77 -5.71 -12.98 -12.91
C TRP A 77 -7.01 -12.24 -12.58
N ASN A 78 -7.26 -12.04 -11.29
CA ASN A 78 -8.44 -11.31 -10.81
C ASN A 78 -8.13 -10.62 -9.46
N TRP A 79 -9.00 -9.67 -9.07
CA TRP A 79 -8.82 -8.90 -7.83
C TRP A 79 -8.82 -9.75 -6.56
N SER A 80 -9.62 -10.81 -6.50
CA SER A 80 -9.63 -11.74 -5.35
C SER A 80 -8.29 -12.44 -5.22
N ALA A 81 -7.76 -12.98 -6.32
CA ALA A 81 -6.46 -13.64 -6.34
C ALA A 81 -5.33 -12.68 -5.96
N LEU A 82 -5.38 -11.42 -6.41
CA LEU A 82 -4.40 -10.41 -6.03
C LEU A 82 -4.47 -10.08 -4.53
N SER A 83 -5.67 -9.88 -3.99
CA SER A 83 -5.88 -9.65 -2.56
C SER A 83 -5.35 -10.81 -1.72
N ASP A 84 -5.66 -12.05 -2.11
CA ASP A 84 -5.19 -13.25 -1.42
C ASP A 84 -3.67 -13.34 -1.45
N CYS A 85 -3.06 -13.06 -2.60
CA CYS A 85 -1.61 -13.04 -2.75
C CYS A 85 -0.95 -12.01 -1.81
N LEU A 86 -1.43 -10.76 -1.83
CA LEU A 86 -0.89 -9.68 -0.99
C LEU A 86 -1.09 -9.92 0.51
N CYS A 87 -2.06 -10.78 0.89
CA CYS A 87 -2.32 -11.15 2.27
C CYS A 87 -1.53 -12.38 2.76
N ASP A 88 -0.94 -13.18 1.87
CA ASP A 88 -0.23 -14.43 2.22
C ASP A 88 1.30 -14.30 2.01
N LEU A 89 1.79 -13.67 0.93
CA LEU A 89 3.22 -13.38 0.60
C LEU A 89 4.28 -14.46 0.92
N LYS A 90 3.89 -15.68 1.28
CA LYS A 90 4.74 -16.74 1.86
C LYS A 90 5.82 -17.27 0.92
N TRP A 91 5.67 -17.07 -0.39
CA TRP A 91 6.67 -17.48 -1.38
C TRP A 91 7.88 -16.53 -1.39
N LEU A 92 7.73 -15.32 -0.84
CA LEU A 92 8.83 -14.40 -0.63
C LEU A 92 9.45 -14.71 0.74
N SER A 93 10.66 -15.25 0.75
CA SER A 93 11.42 -15.52 1.99
C SER A 93 11.92 -14.22 2.63
N SER A 94 11.01 -13.42 3.16
CA SER A 94 11.27 -12.13 3.78
C SER A 94 10.26 -11.87 4.88
N ASP A 95 10.66 -11.12 5.88
CA ASP A 95 9.77 -10.68 6.95
C ASP A 95 9.23 -9.28 6.65
N HIS A 96 9.93 -8.49 5.85
CA HIS A 96 9.50 -7.14 5.52
C HIS A 96 9.29 -7.00 4.02
N TRP A 97 8.16 -6.45 3.62
CA TRP A 97 7.82 -6.19 2.22
C TRP A 97 7.58 -4.70 2.04
N VAL A 98 8.26 -4.12 1.05
CA VAL A 98 8.02 -2.74 0.63
C VAL A 98 7.51 -2.79 -0.80
N LEU A 99 6.26 -2.37 -0.99
CA LEU A 99 5.64 -2.24 -2.30
C LEU A 99 5.63 -0.77 -2.69
N ILE A 100 6.37 -0.41 -3.74
CA ILE A 100 6.45 0.95 -4.26
C ILE A 100 5.68 1.00 -5.57
N VAL A 101 4.64 1.82 -5.63
CA VAL A 101 3.92 2.14 -6.88
C VAL A 101 4.33 3.54 -7.31
N GLU A 102 5.07 3.62 -8.41
CA GLU A 102 5.45 4.89 -9.02
C GLU A 102 4.33 5.43 -9.91
N ALA A 103 4.22 6.77 -10.03
CA ALA A 103 3.14 7.41 -10.79
C ALA A 103 1.75 6.83 -10.47
N ALA A 104 1.47 6.64 -9.18
CA ALA A 104 0.30 5.90 -8.72
C ALA A 104 -1.03 6.61 -9.03
N ASP A 105 -0.98 7.90 -9.35
CA ASP A 105 -2.11 8.67 -9.85
C ASP A 105 -2.46 8.36 -11.31
N GLU A 106 -1.51 7.85 -12.09
CA GLU A 106 -1.70 7.42 -13.49
C GLU A 106 -2.28 6.01 -13.61
N ALA A 107 -2.05 5.15 -12.60
CA ALA A 107 -2.56 3.78 -12.56
C ALA A 107 -4.10 3.77 -12.60
N LEU A 108 -4.67 3.13 -13.62
CA LEU A 108 -6.11 3.05 -13.87
C LEU A 108 -6.79 4.44 -13.91
N SER A 109 -6.07 5.49 -14.32
CA SER A 109 -6.61 6.86 -14.38
C SER A 109 -7.81 7.02 -15.31
N GLY A 110 -7.97 6.11 -16.29
CA GLY A 110 -9.14 6.04 -17.17
C GLY A 110 -10.35 5.30 -16.59
N ASP A 111 -10.19 4.54 -15.50
CA ASP A 111 -11.25 3.75 -14.87
C ASP A 111 -11.25 3.94 -13.34
N PRO A 112 -12.01 4.94 -12.84
CA PRO A 112 -12.09 5.21 -11.41
C PRO A 112 -12.66 4.05 -10.58
N SER A 113 -13.48 3.17 -11.16
CA SER A 113 -14.03 1.99 -10.46
C SER A 113 -12.94 0.96 -10.19
N GLU A 114 -12.19 0.58 -11.22
CA GLU A 114 -11.08 -0.36 -11.11
C GLU A 114 -9.95 0.24 -10.26
N GLN A 115 -9.69 1.55 -10.37
CA GLN A 115 -8.72 2.24 -9.52
C GLN A 115 -9.08 2.13 -8.03
N ARG A 116 -10.37 2.22 -7.68
CA ARG A 116 -10.82 1.99 -6.30
C ARG A 116 -10.59 0.54 -5.87
N LEU A 117 -10.77 -0.45 -6.75
CA LEU A 117 -10.48 -1.85 -6.44
C LEU A 117 -9.00 -2.08 -6.15
N LEU A 118 -8.10 -1.44 -6.91
CA LEU A 118 -6.67 -1.43 -6.62
C LEU A 118 -6.38 -0.87 -5.22
N PHE A 119 -6.90 0.32 -4.92
CA PHE A 119 -6.66 0.98 -3.64
C PHE A 119 -7.22 0.18 -2.46
N ASN A 120 -8.44 -0.36 -2.58
CA ASN A 120 -9.05 -1.22 -1.57
C ASN A 120 -8.22 -2.49 -1.33
N THR A 121 -7.72 -3.11 -2.40
CA THR A 121 -6.84 -4.28 -2.33
C THR A 121 -5.54 -3.97 -1.56
N LEU A 122 -4.89 -2.84 -1.87
CA LEU A 122 -3.68 -2.39 -1.18
C LEU A 122 -3.92 -2.06 0.29
N LEU A 123 -5.03 -1.38 0.59
CA LEU A 123 -5.41 -1.01 1.96
C LEU A 123 -5.69 -2.26 2.81
N ARG A 124 -6.46 -3.22 2.28
CA ARG A 124 -6.72 -4.52 2.94
C ARG A 124 -5.44 -5.29 3.22
N ALA A 125 -4.54 -5.37 2.24
CA ALA A 125 -3.27 -6.06 2.41
C ALA A 125 -2.45 -5.42 3.54
N GLY A 126 -2.26 -4.10 3.51
CA GLY A 126 -1.52 -3.43 4.58
C GLY A 126 -2.18 -3.58 5.96
N GLN A 127 -3.51 -3.53 6.03
CA GLN A 127 -4.27 -3.75 7.25
C GLN A 127 -4.05 -5.16 7.83
N ARG A 128 -4.07 -6.19 6.98
CA ARG A 128 -3.78 -7.59 7.36
C ARG A 128 -2.42 -7.72 8.04
N TRP A 129 -1.39 -7.09 7.48
CA TRP A 129 -0.03 -7.15 8.02
C TRP A 129 0.17 -6.23 9.23
N SER A 130 -0.64 -5.18 9.40
CA SER A 130 -0.61 -4.36 10.61
C SER A 130 -1.28 -4.98 11.84
N TYR A 131 -2.34 -5.77 11.67
CA TYR A 131 -3.02 -6.44 12.79
C TYR A 131 -2.34 -7.73 13.24
N THR A 132 -1.38 -8.23 12.49
CA THR A 132 -0.63 -9.43 12.86
C THR A 132 0.44 -9.07 13.90
N GLN A 133 0.02 -8.48 15.03
CA GLN A 133 0.78 -8.40 16.27
C GLN A 133 0.31 -9.55 17.16
N ARG A 134 1.10 -10.63 17.29
CA ARG A 134 0.85 -11.68 18.29
C ARG A 134 1.86 -11.55 19.43
N PRO A 135 1.42 -11.85 20.67
CA PRO A 135 2.31 -11.86 21.82
C PRO A 135 3.33 -12.97 21.64
N GLU A 136 4.56 -12.73 22.13
CA GLU A 136 5.69 -13.67 22.19
C GLU A 136 6.65 -13.67 20.98
N GLY A 137 7.46 -12.61 20.87
CA GLY A 137 8.90 -12.73 20.53
C GLY A 137 9.31 -13.16 19.11
N ILE A 138 8.38 -13.39 18.19
CA ILE A 138 8.67 -13.64 16.77
C ILE A 138 8.66 -12.30 16.03
N GLU A 139 9.70 -11.96 15.26
CA GLU A 139 9.67 -10.82 14.34
C GLU A 139 8.52 -11.02 13.35
N LEU A 140 7.48 -10.18 13.46
CA LEU A 140 6.28 -10.28 12.63
C LEU A 140 6.50 -9.54 11.34
N GLY A 141 6.02 -10.15 10.26
CA GLY A 141 6.22 -9.59 8.96
C GLY A 141 5.44 -8.27 8.76
N ARG A 142 6.04 -7.30 8.07
CA ARG A 142 5.45 -5.97 7.85
C ARG A 142 5.36 -5.69 6.35
N LEU A 143 4.18 -5.34 5.87
CA LEU A 143 3.99 -4.76 4.54
C LEU A 143 3.91 -3.24 4.66
N VAL A 144 4.73 -2.53 3.88
CA VAL A 144 4.67 -1.09 3.69
C VAL A 144 4.38 -0.82 2.22
N VAL A 145 3.34 -0.04 1.94
CA VAL A 145 2.98 0.42 0.60
C VAL A 145 3.37 1.89 0.47
N VAL A 146 4.12 2.22 -0.57
CA VAL A 146 4.54 3.57 -0.92
C VAL A 146 3.98 3.88 -2.30
N MET A 147 3.15 4.92 -2.39
CA MET A 147 2.60 5.41 -3.64
C MET A 147 3.26 6.75 -3.93
N SER A 148 4.04 6.83 -5.01
CA SER A 148 4.61 8.10 -5.45
C SER A 148 3.82 8.67 -6.62
N CYS A 149 3.59 9.97 -6.61
CA CYS A 149 2.91 10.70 -7.67
C CYS A 149 3.51 12.08 -7.86
N ASP A 150 3.06 12.81 -8.87
CA ASP A 150 3.44 14.21 -9.01
C ASP A 150 2.90 15.04 -7.83
N ALA A 151 3.67 16.02 -7.36
CA ALA A 151 3.32 16.86 -6.21
C ALA A 151 1.89 17.45 -6.25
N PRO A 152 1.38 17.98 -7.38
CA PRO A 152 -0.01 18.46 -7.46
C PRO A 152 -1.06 17.36 -7.32
N SER A 153 -0.72 16.12 -7.64
CA SER A 153 -1.64 14.96 -7.56
C SER A 153 -1.76 14.40 -6.15
N VAL A 154 -0.85 14.73 -5.23
CA VAL A 154 -0.82 14.19 -3.85
C VAL A 154 -2.16 14.38 -3.12
N PRO A 155 -2.77 15.58 -3.04
CA PRO A 155 -4.01 15.76 -2.29
C PRO A 155 -5.19 14.98 -2.89
N SER A 156 -5.25 14.87 -4.21
CA SER A 156 -6.30 14.11 -4.91
C SER A 156 -6.16 12.61 -4.64
N LEU A 157 -4.93 12.08 -4.74
CA LEU A 157 -4.64 10.68 -4.46
C LEU A 157 -4.94 10.32 -3.00
N GLN A 158 -4.55 11.19 -2.06
CA GLN A 158 -4.86 11.03 -0.65
C GLN A 158 -6.37 11.06 -0.38
N GLY A 159 -7.10 12.00 -0.97
CA GLY A 159 -8.56 12.08 -0.83
C GLY A 159 -9.26 10.78 -1.28
N ARG A 160 -8.84 10.22 -2.42
CA ARG A 160 -9.37 8.93 -2.91
C ARG A 160 -9.08 7.78 -1.95
N LEU A 161 -7.86 7.69 -1.43
CA LEU A 161 -7.47 6.66 -0.47
C LEU A 161 -8.25 6.79 0.86
N GLN A 162 -8.48 8.01 1.31
CA GLN A 162 -9.26 8.29 2.52
C GLN A 162 -10.72 7.87 2.35
N SER A 163 -11.34 8.16 1.20
CA SER A 163 -12.70 7.68 0.91
C SER A 163 -12.79 6.15 0.91
N CYS A 164 -11.82 5.47 0.29
CA CYS A 164 -11.74 4.01 0.32
C CYS A 164 -11.62 3.45 1.75
N LEU A 165 -10.78 4.06 2.59
CA LEU A 165 -10.62 3.68 4.00
C LEU A 165 -11.93 3.78 4.77
N GLU A 166 -12.67 4.87 4.60
CA GLU A 166 -13.95 5.11 5.27
C GLU A 166 -15.03 4.10 4.86
N GLU A 167 -15.06 3.72 3.57
CA GLU A 167 -15.98 2.70 3.06
C GLU A 167 -15.70 1.32 3.68
N THR A 168 -14.44 0.91 3.80
CA THR A 168 -14.07 -0.36 4.46
C THR A 168 -14.31 -0.38 5.97
N ALA A 169 -14.48 0.78 6.61
CA ALA A 169 -14.73 0.91 8.04
C ALA A 169 -16.23 0.89 8.41
N SER A 170 -17.13 0.94 7.41
CA SER A 170 -18.56 0.80 7.63
C SER A 170 -18.92 -0.69 7.82
N PRO A 171 -19.63 -1.07 8.90
CA PRO A 171 -20.01 -2.45 9.21
C PRO A 171 -21.06 -3.02 8.26
#